data_AF-A0A930H5Q2-F1
#
_entry.id   AF-A0A930H5Q2-F1
#
_cell.length_a   1.000
_cell.length_b   1.000
_cell.length_c   1.000
_cell.angle_alpha   90.00
_cell.angle_beta   90.00
_cell.angle_gamma   90.00
#
_symmetry.space_group_name_H-M   'P 1'
#
loop_
_entity.id
_entity.type
_entity.pdbx_description
1 polymer ?
#
loop_
_entity_poly.entity_id
_entity_poly.type
_entity_poly.pdbx_seq_one_letter_code
_entity_poly.pdbx_strand_id
1 'polypeptide(L)'
;LIWIGLGTFLMFLISFMDYKEYKDHIWKIYGLSAVLLILVRIAGKKTLGAQRWLKIGPFQLQPSEFVKIAIIVIIAFWIVKKYKNGINNLKDIIGAILPVVPLIILILTQPDLGTTLITLTSFVFMIFLYGANMKPIWIIGFVILLSVYPVYKYVLKDYQRTRVENFLNPEKDVKGSGWHVTQSKISIGSGGTFGKGVLQGSQSRLEFLPEAQTDFIFSVISEEMGFVGSALVLFLYFFLIFDIMRISRMVHDNFGKLILYGICGIFFMHVIVNVGMTIGLVPVTGKPLLFLSYGGSSFLSSFIMIGIVESIKIHIE
;
A
#
# COMPACT_ATOMS: atom_id res chain seq x y z
N LEU A 1 -9.16 -6.64 -18.12
CA LEU A 1 -10.44 -6.09 -18.63
C LEU A 1 -11.60 -6.26 -17.64
N ILE A 2 -11.99 -7.47 -17.22
CA ILE A 2 -13.10 -7.68 -16.26
C ILE A 2 -12.94 -6.84 -14.98
N TRP A 3 -11.75 -6.85 -14.37
CA TRP A 3 -11.45 -6.05 -13.17
C TRP A 3 -11.57 -4.55 -13.38
N ILE A 4 -11.26 -4.06 -14.58
CA ILE A 4 -11.38 -2.63 -14.93
C ILE A 4 -12.86 -2.27 -15.03
N GLY A 5 -13.66 -3.10 -15.71
CA GLY A 5 -15.11 -2.89 -15.81
C GLY A 5 -15.79 -2.91 -14.44
N LEU A 6 -15.50 -3.92 -13.61
CA LEU A 6 -16.07 -4.03 -12.27
C LEU A 6 -15.57 -2.93 -11.33
N GLY A 7 -14.29 -2.57 -11.40
CA GLY A 7 -13.72 -1.46 -10.64
C GLY A 7 -14.33 -0.12 -11.01
N THR A 8 -14.46 0.17 -12.31
CA THR A 8 -15.09 1.41 -12.80
C THR A 8 -16.54 1.51 -12.34
N PHE A 9 -17.31 0.41 -12.43
CA PHE A 9 -18.67 0.36 -11.91
C PHE A 9 -18.73 0.64 -10.40
N LEU A 10 -17.86 0.00 -9.60
CA LEU A 10 -17.77 0.27 -8.16
C LEU A 10 -17.38 1.72 -7.84
N MET A 11 -16.44 2.29 -8.60
CA MET A 11 -16.01 3.68 -8.46
C MET A 11 -17.20 4.63 -8.63
N PHE A 12 -18.00 4.46 -9.69
CA PHE A 12 -19.19 5.26 -9.93
C PHE A 12 -20.22 5.09 -8.81
N LEU A 13 -20.54 3.85 -8.43
CA LEU A 13 -21.49 3.60 -7.33
C LEU A 13 -21.07 4.32 -6.05
N ILE A 14 -19.81 4.22 -5.67
CA ILE A 14 -19.28 4.83 -4.45
C ILE A 14 -19.25 6.35 -4.56
N SER A 15 -18.94 6.91 -5.72
CA SER A 15 -18.91 8.37 -5.92
C SER A 15 -20.25 9.06 -5.67
N PHE A 16 -21.37 8.35 -5.87
CA PHE A 16 -22.71 8.88 -5.61
C PHE A 16 -23.22 8.63 -4.19
N MET A 17 -22.53 7.81 -3.39
CA MET A 17 -22.86 7.63 -1.98
C MET A 17 -22.25 8.75 -1.16
N ASP A 18 -23.00 9.36 -0.24
CA ASP A 18 -22.44 10.40 0.63
C ASP A 18 -21.45 9.79 1.62
N TYR A 19 -20.18 10.21 1.54
CA TYR A 19 -19.13 9.76 2.45
C TYR A 19 -19.44 10.07 3.92
N LYS A 20 -20.29 11.07 4.20
CA LYS A 20 -20.71 11.42 5.56
C LYS A 20 -21.49 10.27 6.23
N GLU A 21 -22.24 9.47 5.46
CA GLU A 21 -22.97 8.30 5.97
C GLU A 21 -22.04 7.21 6.54
N TYR A 22 -20.76 7.22 6.16
CA TYR A 22 -19.78 6.27 6.70
C TYR A 22 -19.66 6.40 8.21
N LYS A 23 -19.88 7.62 8.77
CA LYS A 23 -19.85 7.90 10.21
C LYS A 23 -20.87 7.05 10.98
N ASP A 24 -22.05 6.84 10.41
CA ASP A 24 -23.13 6.06 11.03
C ASP A 24 -22.89 4.55 10.91
N HIS A 25 -22.05 4.15 9.96
CA HIS A 25 -21.75 2.76 9.63
C HIS A 25 -20.39 2.28 10.13
N ILE A 26 -19.64 3.09 10.89
CA ILE A 26 -18.27 2.76 11.34
C ILE A 26 -18.17 1.41 12.03
N TRP A 27 -19.10 1.09 12.94
CA TRP A 27 -19.07 -0.21 13.65
C TRP A 27 -19.36 -1.39 12.71
N LYS A 28 -20.21 -1.20 11.70
CA LYS A 28 -20.47 -2.21 10.67
C LYS A 28 -19.25 -2.40 9.77
N ILE A 29 -18.59 -1.30 9.37
CA ILE A 29 -17.33 -1.32 8.60
C ILE A 29 -16.23 -2.05 9.38
N TYR A 30 -16.09 -1.76 10.68
CA TYR A 30 -15.14 -2.42 11.56
C TYR A 30 -15.44 -3.93 11.70
N GLY A 31 -16.69 -4.27 12.01
CA GLY A 31 -17.14 -5.65 12.18
C GLY A 31 -16.94 -6.47 10.91
N LEU A 32 -17.35 -5.93 9.76
CA LEU A 32 -17.14 -6.56 8.45
C LEU A 32 -15.65 -6.77 8.16
N SER A 33 -14.81 -5.77 8.44
CA SER A 33 -13.36 -5.88 8.26
C SER A 33 -12.76 -6.99 9.12
N ALA A 34 -13.15 -7.07 10.39
CA ALA A 34 -12.71 -8.13 11.30
C ALA A 34 -13.17 -9.51 10.81
N VAL A 35 -14.44 -9.65 10.43
CA VAL A 35 -15.01 -10.89 9.91
C VAL A 35 -14.27 -11.34 8.65
N LEU A 36 -14.00 -10.45 7.70
CA LEU A 36 -13.26 -10.78 6.47
C LEU A 36 -11.83 -11.26 6.77
N LEU A 37 -11.12 -10.61 7.70
CA LEU A 37 -9.76 -11.02 8.10
C LEU A 37 -9.74 -12.35 8.88
N ILE A 38 -10.75 -12.62 9.69
CA ILE A 38 -10.90 -13.91 10.38
C ILE A 38 -11.27 -15.00 9.37
N LEU A 39 -12.17 -14.70 8.45
CA LEU A 39 -12.65 -15.64 7.44
C LEU A 39 -11.51 -16.09 6.52
N VAL A 40 -10.60 -15.20 6.11
CA VAL A 40 -9.39 -15.61 5.36
C VAL A 40 -8.41 -16.43 6.19
N ARG A 41 -8.39 -16.26 7.50
CA ARG A 41 -7.56 -17.11 8.36
C ARG A 41 -8.08 -18.55 8.45
N ILE A 42 -9.39 -18.74 8.38
CA ILE A 42 -10.04 -20.06 8.48
C ILE A 42 -10.15 -20.72 7.10
N ALA A 43 -10.67 -19.99 6.12
CA ALA A 43 -11.03 -20.50 4.80
C ALA A 43 -10.05 -20.11 3.67
N GLY A 44 -9.03 -19.30 3.96
CA GLY A 44 -8.06 -18.86 2.95
C GLY A 44 -7.16 -20.00 2.47
N LYS A 45 -6.72 -19.93 1.22
CA LYS A 45 -5.73 -20.88 0.69
C LYS A 45 -4.32 -20.46 1.12
N LYS A 46 -3.49 -21.41 1.57
CA LYS A 46 -2.05 -21.18 1.76
C LYS A 46 -1.36 -21.11 0.39
N THR A 47 -0.73 -19.98 0.10
CA THR A 47 0.10 -19.75 -1.09
C THR A 47 1.41 -19.12 -0.63
N LEU A 48 2.56 -19.65 -1.07
CA LEU A 48 3.90 -19.13 -0.71
C LEU A 48 4.11 -18.96 0.82
N GLY A 49 3.57 -19.88 1.62
CA GLY A 49 3.72 -19.86 3.08
C GLY A 49 2.81 -18.87 3.83
N ALA A 50 1.96 -18.12 3.13
CA ALA A 50 0.99 -17.20 3.74
C ALA A 50 -0.46 -17.53 3.34
N GLN A 51 -1.40 -17.32 4.26
CA GLN A 51 -2.83 -17.55 4.04
C GLN A 51 -3.55 -16.20 3.95
N ARG A 52 -3.57 -15.62 2.75
CA ARG A 52 -4.02 -14.24 2.50
C ARG A 52 -5.16 -14.12 1.48
N TRP A 53 -5.45 -15.20 0.76
CA TRP A 53 -6.34 -15.17 -0.39
C TRP A 53 -7.58 -16.04 -0.16
N LEU A 54 -8.75 -15.44 -0.39
CA LEU A 54 -10.03 -16.11 -0.45
C LEU A 54 -10.34 -16.46 -1.90
N LYS A 55 -10.54 -17.76 -2.17
CA LYS A 55 -11.02 -18.21 -3.47
C LYS A 55 -12.53 -18.09 -3.52
N ILE A 56 -13.03 -17.24 -4.41
CA ILE A 56 -14.46 -17.07 -4.68
C ILE A 56 -14.67 -17.49 -6.13
N GLY A 57 -14.95 -18.79 -6.33
CA GLY A 57 -15.04 -19.40 -7.66
C GLY A 57 -13.72 -19.22 -8.45
N PRO A 58 -13.73 -18.60 -9.65
CA PRO A 58 -12.53 -18.36 -10.44
C PRO A 58 -11.66 -17.20 -9.90
N PHE A 59 -12.19 -16.42 -8.96
CA PHE A 59 -11.53 -15.20 -8.49
C PHE A 59 -10.78 -15.42 -7.18
N GLN A 60 -9.72 -14.63 -6.98
CA GLN A 60 -8.98 -14.57 -5.72
C GLN A 60 -9.11 -13.16 -5.13
N LEU A 61 -9.68 -13.11 -3.93
CA LEU A 61 -9.87 -11.88 -3.18
C LEU A 61 -8.89 -11.82 -2.01
N GLN A 62 -8.16 -10.72 -1.89
CA GLN A 62 -7.29 -10.44 -0.75
C GLN A 62 -7.97 -9.41 0.16
N PRO A 63 -8.51 -9.83 1.33
CA PRO A 63 -9.26 -8.91 2.19
C PRO A 63 -8.45 -7.73 2.71
N SER A 64 -7.15 -7.93 2.96
CA SER A 64 -6.28 -6.88 3.50
C SER A 64 -6.18 -5.64 2.58
N GLU A 65 -6.37 -5.82 1.27
CA GLU A 65 -6.44 -4.71 0.29
C GLU A 65 -7.68 -3.81 0.47
N PHE A 66 -8.77 -4.33 1.01
CA PHE A 66 -9.99 -3.55 1.29
C PHE A 66 -9.98 -3.02 2.72
N VAL A 67 -9.50 -3.83 3.67
CA VAL A 67 -9.46 -3.46 5.09
C VAL A 67 -8.52 -2.28 5.35
N LYS A 68 -7.44 -2.10 4.58
CA LYS A 68 -6.59 -0.89 4.69
C LYS A 68 -7.39 0.40 4.46
N ILE A 69 -8.35 0.41 3.54
CA ILE A 69 -9.23 1.56 3.28
C ILE A 69 -10.17 1.77 4.47
N ALA A 70 -10.79 0.68 4.95
CA ALA A 70 -11.65 0.72 6.13
C ALA A 70 -10.90 1.26 7.37
N ILE A 71 -9.66 0.85 7.58
CA ILE A 71 -8.80 1.35 8.65
C ILE A 71 -8.63 2.87 8.56
N ILE A 72 -8.35 3.42 7.37
CA ILE A 72 -8.25 4.88 7.19
C ILE A 72 -9.54 5.59 7.60
N VAL A 73 -10.69 5.08 7.14
CA VAL A 73 -12.01 5.65 7.48
C VAL A 73 -12.28 5.58 8.99
N ILE A 74 -11.98 4.45 9.63
CA ILE A 74 -12.17 4.27 11.09
C ILE A 74 -11.28 5.22 11.88
N ILE A 75 -10.00 5.36 11.51
CA ILE A 75 -9.10 6.28 12.19
C ILE A 75 -9.56 7.73 11.98
N ALA A 76 -9.94 8.11 10.76
CA ALA A 76 -10.45 9.44 10.46
C ALA A 76 -11.65 9.79 11.36
N PHE A 77 -12.61 8.88 11.49
CA PHE A 77 -13.75 9.06 12.38
C PHE A 77 -13.33 9.25 13.84
N TRP A 78 -12.41 8.40 14.32
CA TRP A 78 -11.94 8.44 15.70
C TRP A 78 -11.18 9.72 16.03
N ILE A 79 -10.32 10.19 15.12
CA ILE A 79 -9.59 11.45 15.25
C ILE A 79 -10.57 12.62 15.37
N VAL A 80 -11.55 12.71 14.46
CA VAL A 80 -12.55 13.79 14.49
C VAL A 80 -13.40 13.76 15.76
N LYS A 81 -13.77 12.56 16.22
CA LYS A 81 -14.61 12.39 17.42
C LYS A 81 -13.89 12.77 18.72
N LYS A 82 -12.63 12.34 18.88
CA LYS A 82 -11.91 12.39 20.16
C LYS A 82 -10.83 13.47 20.24
N TYR A 83 -10.23 13.86 19.12
CA TYR A 83 -9.06 14.73 19.05
C TYR A 83 -9.37 16.05 18.33
N LYS A 84 -10.46 16.72 18.74
CA LYS A 84 -10.89 18.03 18.18
C LYS A 84 -9.83 19.12 18.32
N ASN A 85 -9.02 19.08 19.39
CA ASN A 85 -7.95 20.04 19.67
C ASN A 85 -6.59 19.64 19.05
N GLY A 86 -6.60 18.71 18.09
CA GLY A 86 -5.39 18.19 17.44
C GLY A 86 -4.72 17.04 18.21
N ILE A 87 -3.65 16.52 17.60
CA ILE A 87 -2.85 15.41 18.10
C ILE A 87 -1.47 15.98 18.48
N ASN A 88 -1.25 16.21 19.76
CA ASN A 88 -0.12 17.02 20.23
C ASN A 88 0.96 16.20 20.93
N ASN A 89 0.58 15.05 21.48
CA ASN A 89 1.43 14.25 22.35
C ASN A 89 1.48 12.77 21.88
N LEU A 90 2.46 12.01 22.38
CA LEU A 90 2.57 10.58 22.09
C LEU A 90 1.29 9.81 22.49
N LYS A 91 0.65 10.19 23.61
CA LYS A 91 -0.61 9.58 24.06
C LYS A 91 -1.75 9.78 23.06
N ASP A 92 -1.77 10.91 22.35
CA ASP A 92 -2.79 11.21 21.35
C ASP A 92 -2.57 10.36 20.10
N ILE A 93 -1.31 10.23 19.66
CA ILE A 93 -0.92 9.37 18.54
C ILE A 93 -1.30 7.91 18.81
N ILE A 94 -0.92 7.40 19.99
CA ILE A 94 -1.25 6.02 20.40
C ILE A 94 -2.77 5.87 20.48
N GLY A 95 -3.48 6.81 21.09
CA GLY A 95 -4.93 6.74 21.22
C GLY A 95 -5.70 6.93 19.89
N ALA A 96 -5.07 7.53 18.87
CA ALA A 96 -5.62 7.65 17.52
C ALA A 96 -5.55 6.32 16.75
N ILE A 97 -4.45 5.57 16.88
CA ILE A 97 -4.30 4.26 16.21
C ILE A 97 -4.93 3.11 16.99
N LEU A 98 -5.09 3.24 18.32
CA LEU A 98 -5.57 2.18 19.20
C LEU A 98 -6.81 1.43 18.70
N PRO A 99 -7.87 2.08 18.15
CA PRO A 99 -9.07 1.38 17.71
C PRO A 99 -8.81 0.35 16.61
N VAL A 100 -7.83 0.58 15.74
CA VAL A 100 -7.55 -0.30 14.60
C VAL A 100 -6.45 -1.33 14.87
N VAL A 101 -5.81 -1.28 16.04
CA VAL A 101 -4.76 -2.23 16.44
C VAL A 101 -5.22 -3.70 16.29
N PRO A 102 -6.45 -4.10 16.69
CA PRO A 102 -6.88 -5.48 16.49
C PRO A 102 -6.92 -5.90 15.01
N LEU A 103 -7.34 -4.99 14.11
CA LEU A 103 -7.34 -5.26 12.66
C LEU A 103 -5.92 -5.38 12.12
N ILE A 104 -5.00 -4.52 12.57
CA ILE A 104 -3.57 -4.58 12.19
C ILE A 104 -2.94 -5.90 12.66
N ILE A 105 -3.24 -6.33 13.89
CA ILE A 105 -2.78 -7.62 14.42
C ILE A 105 -3.30 -8.76 13.55
N LEU A 106 -4.58 -8.76 13.18
CA LEU A 106 -5.15 -9.78 12.29
C LEU A 106 -4.42 -9.82 10.94
N ILE A 107 -4.08 -8.68 10.34
CA ILE A 107 -3.27 -8.61 9.10
C ILE A 107 -1.86 -9.22 9.32
N LEU A 108 -1.22 -8.90 10.44
CA LEU A 108 0.09 -9.46 10.80
C LEU A 108 0.05 -10.98 11.01
N THR A 109 -1.06 -11.53 11.52
CA THR A 109 -1.22 -12.99 11.65
C THR A 109 -1.35 -13.72 10.30
N GLN A 110 -1.59 -12.98 9.20
CA GLN A 110 -1.62 -13.49 7.82
C GLN A 110 -0.25 -13.36 7.12
N PRO A 111 0.83 -13.37 7.91
CA PRO A 111 2.14 -12.78 7.59
C PRO A 111 2.21 -11.59 6.62
N ASP A 112 1.21 -10.71 6.47
CA ASP A 112 1.18 -9.67 5.42
C ASP A 112 1.88 -8.36 5.82
N LEU A 113 3.20 -8.42 5.95
CA LEU A 113 4.02 -7.29 6.41
C LEU A 113 3.90 -6.05 5.52
N GLY A 114 3.81 -6.24 4.19
CA GLY A 114 3.74 -5.10 3.27
C GLY A 114 2.45 -4.30 3.43
N THR A 115 1.28 -4.95 3.62
CA THR A 115 0.02 -4.21 3.85
C THR A 115 0.05 -3.50 5.19
N THR A 116 0.62 -4.13 6.22
CA THR A 116 0.80 -3.49 7.52
C THR A 116 1.68 -2.25 7.41
N LEU A 117 2.82 -2.33 6.70
CA LEU A 117 3.71 -1.19 6.50
C LEU A 117 3.00 -0.05 5.76
N ILE A 118 2.34 -0.36 4.64
CA ILE A 118 1.58 0.64 3.88
C ILE A 118 0.52 1.30 4.77
N THR A 119 -0.22 0.52 5.55
CA THR A 119 -1.28 1.04 6.44
C THR A 119 -0.72 1.93 7.55
N LEU A 120 0.36 1.50 8.22
CA LEU A 120 0.99 2.26 9.30
C LEU A 120 1.61 3.55 8.78
N THR A 121 2.31 3.51 7.65
CA THR A 121 2.90 4.72 7.08
C THR A 121 1.83 5.66 6.53
N SER A 122 0.73 5.13 5.98
CA SER A 122 -0.43 5.95 5.59
C SER A 122 -1.06 6.64 6.79
N PHE A 123 -1.13 5.97 7.95
CA PHE A 123 -1.55 6.61 9.20
C PHE A 123 -0.62 7.75 9.61
N VAL A 124 0.71 7.53 9.58
CA VAL A 124 1.71 8.57 9.87
C VAL A 124 1.55 9.76 8.92
N PHE A 125 1.38 9.49 7.61
CA PHE A 125 1.16 10.52 6.59
C PHE A 125 -0.12 11.31 6.85
N MET A 126 -1.20 10.64 7.25
CA MET A 126 -2.47 11.25 7.59
C MET A 126 -2.37 12.19 8.79
N ILE A 127 -1.75 11.77 9.90
CA ILE A 127 -1.57 12.65 11.07
C ILE A 127 -0.57 13.79 10.79
N PHE A 128 0.42 13.55 9.93
CA PHE A 128 1.37 14.57 9.47
C PHE A 128 0.65 15.71 8.73
N LEU A 129 -0.17 15.37 7.74
CA LEU A 129 -0.94 16.34 6.98
C LEU A 129 -2.07 17.00 7.78
N TYR A 130 -2.57 16.32 8.82
CA TYR A 130 -3.52 16.90 9.76
C TYR A 130 -2.87 17.93 10.72
N GLY A 131 -1.55 18.09 10.69
CA GLY A 131 -0.82 19.06 11.51
C GLY A 131 -0.51 18.57 12.92
N ALA A 132 -0.42 17.26 13.13
CA ALA A 132 -0.05 16.70 14.43
C ALA A 132 1.42 17.03 14.79
N ASN A 133 1.73 17.08 16.08
CA ASN A 133 3.10 17.24 16.54
C ASN A 133 3.92 15.98 16.22
N MET A 134 4.84 16.09 15.26
CA MET A 134 5.66 14.96 14.80
C MET A 134 6.82 14.59 15.72
N LYS A 135 7.17 15.42 16.73
CA LYS A 135 8.33 15.16 17.60
C LYS A 135 8.35 13.74 18.16
N PRO A 136 7.23 13.17 18.67
CA PRO A 136 7.22 11.79 19.17
C PRO A 136 7.50 10.76 18.07
N ILE A 137 7.02 10.97 16.85
CA ILE A 137 7.28 10.07 15.71
C ILE A 137 8.76 10.09 15.32
N TRP A 138 9.38 11.28 15.28
CA TRP A 138 10.83 11.39 15.03
C TRP A 138 11.66 10.69 16.10
N ILE A 139 11.28 10.83 17.38
CA ILE A 139 11.95 10.13 18.48
C ILE A 139 11.79 8.60 18.32
N ILE A 140 10.59 8.11 18.03
CA ILE A 140 10.36 6.67 17.79
C ILE A 140 11.20 6.19 16.60
N GLY A 141 11.21 6.93 15.49
CA GLY A 141 11.99 6.61 14.30
C GLY A 141 13.49 6.54 14.61
N PHE A 142 13.99 7.50 15.39
CA PHE A 142 15.40 7.53 15.81
C PHE A 142 15.75 6.37 16.74
N VAL A 143 14.88 6.03 17.71
CA VAL A 143 15.07 4.85 18.58
C VAL A 143 15.06 3.57 17.77
N ILE A 144 14.13 3.42 16.82
CA ILE A 144 14.10 2.25 15.92
C ILE A 144 15.41 2.16 15.15
N LEU A 145 15.88 3.27 14.55
CA LEU A 145 17.12 3.32 13.79
C LEU A 145 18.33 2.88 14.65
N LEU A 146 18.46 3.41 15.87
CA LEU A 146 19.51 3.02 16.79
C LEU A 146 19.42 1.55 17.22
N SER A 147 18.20 1.00 17.31
CA SER A 147 17.96 -0.40 17.69
C SER A 147 18.26 -1.40 16.57
N VAL A 148 18.43 -0.97 15.31
CA VAL A 148 18.63 -1.87 14.15
C VAL A 148 19.82 -2.80 14.36
N TYR A 149 20.99 -2.26 14.72
CA TYR A 149 22.20 -3.07 14.89
C TYR A 149 22.14 -4.02 16.10
N PRO A 150 21.70 -3.56 17.31
CA PRO A 150 21.47 -4.46 18.43
C PRO A 150 20.49 -5.59 18.11
N VAL A 151 19.37 -5.29 17.45
CA VAL A 151 18.37 -6.30 17.06
C VAL A 151 19.00 -7.29 16.07
N TYR A 152 19.73 -6.79 15.07
CA TYR A 152 20.42 -7.64 14.10
C TYR A 152 21.41 -8.62 14.77
N LYS A 153 22.23 -8.12 15.71
CA LYS A 153 23.31 -8.89 16.32
C LYS A 153 22.84 -9.84 17.41
N TYR A 154 21.91 -9.40 18.27
CA TYR A 154 21.57 -10.12 19.51
C TYR A 154 20.18 -10.76 19.51
N VAL A 155 19.27 -10.32 18.62
CA VAL A 155 17.86 -10.77 18.64
C VAL A 155 17.53 -11.66 17.45
N LEU A 156 18.01 -11.33 16.25
CA LEU A 156 17.71 -12.12 15.05
C LEU A 156 18.32 -13.52 15.12
N LYS A 157 17.51 -14.52 14.78
CA LYS A 157 17.95 -15.91 14.54
C LYS A 157 18.78 -15.98 13.26
N ASP A 158 19.64 -16.99 13.13
CA ASP A 158 20.57 -17.08 11.99
C ASP A 158 19.85 -17.02 10.63
N TYR A 159 18.74 -17.75 10.47
CA TYR A 159 17.95 -17.70 9.22
C TYR A 159 17.36 -16.30 8.91
N GLN A 160 17.08 -15.49 9.93
CA GLN A 160 16.57 -14.12 9.76
C GLN A 160 17.72 -13.18 9.37
N ARG A 161 18.92 -13.38 9.93
CA ARG A 161 20.12 -12.64 9.52
C ARG A 161 20.48 -12.95 8.07
N THR A 162 20.41 -14.20 7.64
CA THR A 162 20.64 -14.58 6.22
C THR A 162 19.69 -13.84 5.28
N ARG A 163 18.42 -13.60 5.65
CA ARG A 163 17.50 -12.77 4.84
C ARG A 163 17.91 -11.31 4.77
N VAL A 164 18.39 -10.74 5.88
CA VAL A 164 18.91 -9.36 5.90
C VAL A 164 20.18 -9.25 5.06
N GLU A 165 21.10 -10.21 5.18
CA GLU A 165 22.34 -10.27 4.41
C GLU A 165 22.09 -10.46 2.92
N ASN A 166 21.14 -11.31 2.54
CA ASN A 166 20.71 -11.50 1.15
C ASN A 166 20.03 -10.26 0.58
N PHE A 167 19.32 -9.49 1.40
CA PHE A 167 18.77 -8.21 0.98
C PHE A 167 19.88 -7.16 0.74
N LEU A 168 20.86 -7.07 1.64
CA LEU A 168 21.99 -6.13 1.52
C LEU A 168 22.96 -6.53 0.40
N ASN A 169 23.11 -7.83 0.14
CA ASN A 169 23.94 -8.38 -0.93
C ASN A 169 23.09 -9.31 -1.83
N PRO A 170 22.25 -8.74 -2.71
CA PRO A 170 21.37 -9.51 -3.60
C PRO A 170 22.13 -10.53 -4.47
N GLU A 171 23.39 -10.22 -4.81
CA GLU A 171 24.27 -11.06 -5.64
C GLU A 171 24.61 -12.42 -5.03
N LYS A 172 24.52 -12.55 -3.69
CA LYS A 172 24.76 -13.83 -3.00
C LYS A 172 23.56 -14.79 -3.08
N ASP A 173 22.36 -14.26 -3.32
CA ASP A 173 21.12 -15.03 -3.39
C ASP A 173 20.70 -15.28 -4.84
N VAL A 174 21.38 -16.22 -5.47
CA VAL A 174 21.25 -16.52 -6.91
C VAL A 174 19.94 -17.22 -7.29
N LYS A 175 19.11 -17.64 -6.31
CA LYS A 175 17.85 -18.38 -6.56
C LYS A 175 16.62 -17.80 -5.86
N GLY A 176 16.79 -16.84 -4.96
CA GLY A 176 15.72 -16.27 -4.16
C GLY A 176 15.34 -14.85 -4.55
N SER A 177 14.94 -14.05 -3.55
CA SER A 177 14.53 -12.66 -3.75
C SER A 177 15.66 -11.77 -4.28
N GLY A 178 16.93 -12.09 -3.96
CA GLY A 178 18.08 -11.34 -4.46
C GLY A 178 18.25 -11.44 -5.98
N TRP A 179 17.99 -12.63 -6.53
CA TRP A 179 17.95 -12.86 -7.98
C TRP A 179 16.89 -12.00 -8.67
N HIS A 180 15.67 -11.93 -8.11
CA HIS A 180 14.58 -11.14 -8.71
C HIS A 180 14.92 -9.65 -8.74
N VAL A 181 15.53 -9.12 -7.66
CA VAL A 181 15.98 -7.72 -7.61
C VAL A 181 17.10 -7.47 -8.63
N THR A 182 18.04 -8.41 -8.77
CA THR A 182 19.14 -8.29 -9.72
C THR A 182 18.63 -8.29 -11.16
N GLN A 183 17.73 -9.21 -11.51
CA GLN A 183 17.09 -9.24 -12.83
C GLN A 183 16.27 -7.99 -13.10
N SER A 184 15.52 -7.51 -12.10
CA SER A 184 14.78 -6.25 -12.17
C SER A 184 15.70 -5.06 -12.51
N LYS A 185 16.86 -4.95 -11.86
CA LYS A 185 17.85 -3.90 -12.16
C LYS A 185 18.40 -4.01 -13.58
N ILE A 186 18.69 -5.23 -14.05
CA ILE A 186 19.16 -5.49 -15.41
C ILE A 186 18.08 -5.09 -16.43
N SER A 187 16.82 -5.46 -16.21
CA SER A 187 15.68 -5.07 -17.05
C SER A 187 15.60 -3.55 -17.19
N ILE A 188 15.60 -2.83 -16.06
CA ILE A 188 15.54 -1.37 -16.02
C ILE A 188 16.74 -0.76 -16.77
N GLY A 189 17.96 -1.24 -16.51
CA GLY A 189 19.17 -0.75 -17.17
C GLY A 189 19.16 -0.99 -18.68
N SER A 190 18.59 -2.11 -19.12
CA SER A 190 18.55 -2.49 -20.53
C SER A 190 17.56 -1.68 -21.38
N GLY A 191 16.61 -0.98 -20.74
CA GLY A 191 15.65 -0.12 -21.44
C GLY A 191 16.27 1.18 -21.99
N GLY A 192 17.42 1.62 -21.47
CA GLY A 192 18.03 2.88 -21.92
C GLY A 192 17.08 4.07 -21.80
N THR A 193 17.18 5.05 -22.71
CA THR A 193 16.34 6.26 -22.68
C THR A 193 14.94 6.04 -23.24
N PHE A 194 14.81 5.32 -24.35
CA PHE A 194 13.56 5.16 -25.11
C PHE A 194 12.90 3.78 -25.02
N GLY A 195 13.54 2.83 -24.35
CA GLY A 195 13.04 1.46 -24.22
C GLY A 195 13.40 0.58 -25.41
N LYS A 196 13.09 -0.71 -25.26
CA LYS A 196 13.23 -1.70 -26.33
C LYS A 196 12.01 -1.80 -27.25
N GLY A 197 10.90 -1.16 -26.89
CA GLY A 197 9.61 -1.29 -27.57
C GLY A 197 8.60 -2.10 -26.74
N VAL A 198 7.33 -1.70 -26.82
CA VAL A 198 6.21 -2.33 -26.10
C VAL A 198 6.07 -3.80 -26.53
N LEU A 199 5.98 -4.71 -25.56
CA LEU A 199 5.97 -6.17 -25.75
C LEU A 199 7.24 -6.76 -26.41
N GLN A 200 8.32 -5.99 -26.50
CA GLN A 200 9.62 -6.43 -27.02
C GLN A 200 10.66 -6.64 -25.90
N GLY A 201 10.23 -6.58 -24.64
CA GLY A 201 11.07 -6.85 -23.47
C GLY A 201 11.60 -8.28 -23.46
N SER A 202 12.92 -8.42 -23.47
CA SER A 202 13.61 -9.71 -23.47
C SER A 202 13.54 -10.40 -22.10
N GLN A 203 13.67 -9.64 -21.01
CA GLN A 203 13.70 -10.20 -19.65
C GLN A 203 12.29 -10.48 -19.13
N SER A 204 11.32 -9.61 -19.44
CA SER A 204 9.91 -9.79 -19.10
C SER A 204 9.27 -10.99 -19.81
N ARG A 205 9.62 -11.23 -21.08
CA ARG A 205 9.00 -12.27 -21.92
C ARG A 205 9.60 -13.66 -21.76
N LEU A 206 10.89 -13.75 -21.43
CA LEU A 206 11.58 -15.03 -21.23
C LEU A 206 11.44 -15.56 -19.77
N GLU A 207 10.52 -14.99 -18.99
CA GLU A 207 10.21 -15.38 -17.60
C GLU A 207 11.43 -15.40 -16.65
N PHE A 208 12.51 -14.68 -16.99
CA PHE A 208 13.69 -14.56 -16.12
C PHE A 208 13.39 -13.80 -14.82
N LEU A 209 12.31 -12.99 -14.83
CA LEU A 209 11.78 -12.27 -13.69
C LEU A 209 10.42 -12.86 -13.28
N PRO A 210 10.36 -13.72 -12.24
CA PRO A 210 9.10 -14.24 -11.75
C PRO A 210 8.21 -13.11 -11.23
N GLU A 211 6.90 -13.22 -11.44
CA GLU A 211 5.92 -12.22 -10.99
C GLU A 211 6.14 -10.81 -11.61
N ALA A 212 6.70 -10.75 -12.83
CA ALA A 212 6.96 -9.49 -13.55
C ALA A 212 5.70 -8.65 -13.80
N GLN A 213 4.55 -9.29 -14.01
CA GLN A 213 3.29 -8.59 -14.30
C GLN A 213 2.57 -8.09 -13.04
N THR A 214 2.95 -8.60 -11.87
CA THR A 214 2.34 -8.30 -10.57
C THR A 214 3.30 -7.38 -9.79
N ASP A 215 4.33 -7.94 -9.18
CA ASP A 215 5.19 -7.25 -8.20
C ASP A 215 6.29 -6.40 -8.85
N PHE A 216 6.72 -6.73 -10.06
CA PHE A 216 7.82 -6.05 -10.76
C PHE A 216 7.39 -5.34 -12.05
N ILE A 217 6.12 -4.90 -12.15
CA ILE A 217 5.60 -4.27 -13.37
C ILE A 217 6.39 -3.02 -13.77
N PHE A 218 6.92 -2.27 -12.80
CA PHE A 218 7.73 -1.09 -13.08
C PHE A 218 9.02 -1.42 -13.83
N SER A 219 9.62 -2.59 -13.58
CA SER A 219 10.81 -3.08 -14.29
C SER A 219 10.49 -3.41 -15.75
N VAL A 220 9.31 -3.99 -16.00
CA VAL A 220 8.81 -4.28 -17.35
C VAL A 220 8.59 -2.99 -18.13
N ILE A 221 7.89 -2.02 -17.53
CA ILE A 221 7.65 -0.71 -18.15
C ILE A 221 8.98 -0.01 -18.45
N SER A 222 9.94 -0.10 -17.53
CA SER A 222 11.27 0.50 -17.71
C SER A 222 12.07 -0.18 -18.82
N GLU A 223 11.97 -1.50 -18.99
CA GLU A 223 12.62 -2.21 -20.11
C GLU A 223 11.98 -1.84 -21.45
N GLU A 224 10.64 -1.79 -21.51
CA GLU A 224 9.90 -1.62 -22.75
C GLU A 224 9.83 -0.17 -23.24
N MET A 225 9.67 0.79 -22.32
CA MET A 225 9.47 2.20 -22.61
C MET A 225 10.65 3.09 -22.18
N GLY A 226 11.68 2.50 -21.54
CA GLY A 226 12.89 3.20 -21.13
C GLY A 226 12.65 4.23 -20.03
N PHE A 227 13.66 5.08 -19.83
CA PHE A 227 13.60 6.18 -18.86
C PHE A 227 12.40 7.11 -19.08
N VAL A 228 12.06 7.44 -20.33
CA VAL A 228 10.94 8.33 -20.64
C VAL A 228 9.61 7.75 -20.17
N GLY A 229 9.36 6.45 -20.43
CA GLY A 229 8.15 5.78 -19.97
C GLY A 229 8.07 5.68 -18.45
N SER A 230 9.17 5.31 -17.80
CA SER A 230 9.23 5.26 -16.33
C SER A 230 8.99 6.62 -15.68
N ALA A 231 9.58 7.68 -16.24
CA ALA A 231 9.37 9.05 -15.78
C ALA A 231 7.91 9.49 -15.97
N LEU A 232 7.28 9.16 -17.10
CA LEU A 232 5.87 9.44 -17.36
C LEU A 232 4.97 8.74 -16.33
N VAL A 233 5.23 7.48 -16.01
CA VAL A 233 4.46 6.74 -14.99
C VAL A 233 4.58 7.41 -13.62
N LEU A 234 5.79 7.75 -13.19
CA LEU A 234 6.00 8.46 -11.91
C LEU A 234 5.32 9.83 -11.91
N PHE A 235 5.33 10.53 -13.04
CA PHE A 235 4.66 11.82 -13.20
C PHE A 235 3.13 11.68 -13.10
N LEU A 236 2.52 10.63 -13.66
CA LEU A 236 1.09 10.37 -13.53
C LEU A 236 0.69 10.07 -12.08
N TYR A 237 1.49 9.30 -11.33
CA TYR A 237 1.24 9.10 -9.90
C TYR A 237 1.41 10.38 -9.10
N PHE A 238 2.43 11.19 -9.41
CA PHE A 238 2.61 12.50 -8.80
C PHE A 238 1.37 13.37 -9.03
N PHE A 239 0.86 13.43 -10.27
CA PHE A 239 -0.33 14.20 -10.61
C PHE A 239 -1.57 13.69 -9.87
N LEU A 240 -1.76 12.36 -9.80
CA LEU A 240 -2.86 11.75 -9.03
C LEU A 240 -2.81 12.16 -7.56
N ILE A 241 -1.67 12.01 -6.90
CA ILE A 241 -1.50 12.37 -5.48
C ILE A 241 -1.67 13.88 -5.29
N PHE A 242 -1.13 14.69 -6.22
CA PHE A 242 -1.28 16.13 -6.20
C PHE A 242 -2.75 16.56 -6.30
N ASP A 243 -3.54 15.93 -7.16
CA ASP A 243 -4.96 16.26 -7.33
C ASP A 243 -5.77 15.87 -6.08
N ILE A 244 -5.55 14.70 -5.49
CA ILE A 244 -6.20 14.32 -4.21
C ILE A 244 -5.82 15.33 -3.10
N MET A 245 -4.55 15.75 -3.05
CA MET A 245 -4.08 16.79 -2.13
C MET A 245 -4.69 18.16 -2.44
N ARG A 246 -4.98 18.49 -3.70
CA ARG A 246 -5.69 19.72 -4.07
C ARG A 246 -7.13 19.67 -3.60
N ILE A 247 -7.83 18.55 -3.79
CA ILE A 247 -9.21 18.34 -3.33
C ILE A 247 -9.30 18.52 -1.81
N SER A 248 -8.37 17.95 -1.04
CA SER A 248 -8.39 18.08 0.43
C SER A 248 -8.33 19.52 0.96
N ARG A 249 -7.78 20.47 0.19
CA ARG A 249 -7.75 21.89 0.57
C ARG A 249 -9.09 22.59 0.36
N MET A 250 -9.94 22.07 -0.53
CA MET A 250 -11.27 22.60 -0.80
C MET A 250 -12.31 22.08 0.19
N VAL A 251 -12.06 20.91 0.81
CA VAL A 251 -12.99 20.30 1.77
C VAL A 251 -13.04 21.13 3.06
N HIS A 252 -14.22 21.29 3.66
CA HIS A 252 -14.36 21.97 4.96
C HIS A 252 -14.35 20.99 6.14
N ASP A 253 -14.95 19.80 5.98
CA ASP A 253 -15.04 18.77 7.02
C ASP A 253 -13.71 18.01 7.24
N ASN A 254 -13.31 17.89 8.51
CA ASN A 254 -12.07 17.22 8.90
C ASN A 254 -12.10 15.72 8.63
N PHE A 255 -13.28 15.09 8.63
CA PHE A 255 -13.40 13.65 8.36
C PHE A 255 -13.03 13.33 6.91
N GLY A 256 -13.58 14.09 5.95
CA GLY A 256 -13.21 14.00 4.54
C GLY A 256 -11.72 14.27 4.31
N LYS A 257 -11.17 15.33 4.92
CA LYS A 257 -9.72 15.64 4.82
C LYS A 257 -8.83 14.49 5.26
N LEU A 258 -9.11 13.89 6.42
CA LEU A 258 -8.33 12.79 6.96
C LEU A 258 -8.40 11.54 6.06
N ILE A 259 -9.58 11.25 5.50
CA ILE A 259 -9.72 10.16 4.52
C ILE A 259 -8.85 10.42 3.28
N LEU A 260 -8.92 11.63 2.72
CA LEU A 260 -8.10 12.01 1.55
C LEU A 260 -6.60 11.89 1.85
N TYR A 261 -6.15 12.36 3.02
CA TYR A 261 -4.75 12.22 3.43
C TYR A 261 -4.32 10.76 3.59
N GLY A 262 -5.18 9.91 4.14
CA GLY A 262 -4.92 8.48 4.25
C GLY A 262 -4.84 7.80 2.88
N ILE A 263 -5.73 8.13 1.95
CA ILE A 263 -5.71 7.61 0.57
C ILE A 263 -4.44 8.08 -0.17
N CYS A 264 -4.05 9.35 -0.05
CA CYS A 264 -2.77 9.85 -0.55
C CYS A 264 -1.59 9.03 0.00
N GLY A 265 -1.61 8.76 1.30
CA GLY A 265 -0.59 7.92 1.96
C GLY A 265 -0.52 6.52 1.36
N ILE A 266 -1.66 5.90 1.07
CA ILE A 266 -1.71 4.56 0.46
C ILE A 266 -1.08 4.60 -0.93
N PHE A 267 -1.52 5.50 -1.82
CA PHE A 267 -0.96 5.63 -3.16
C PHE A 267 0.54 5.90 -3.13
N PHE A 268 0.96 6.88 -2.31
CA PHE A 268 2.37 7.23 -2.14
C PHE A 268 3.21 6.03 -1.71
N MET A 269 2.75 5.28 -0.72
CA MET A 269 3.48 4.13 -0.21
C MET A 269 3.53 2.96 -1.18
N HIS A 270 2.46 2.71 -1.95
CA HIS A 270 2.51 1.70 -3.01
C HIS A 270 3.55 2.06 -4.09
N VAL A 271 3.63 3.34 -4.48
CA VAL A 271 4.66 3.81 -5.43
C VAL A 271 6.06 3.64 -4.85
N ILE A 272 6.32 4.17 -3.65
CA ILE A 272 7.65 4.10 -3.01
C ILE A 272 8.09 2.66 -2.79
N VAL A 273 7.21 1.80 -2.28
CA VAL A 273 7.55 0.40 -1.99
C VAL A 273 7.79 -0.37 -3.28
N ASN A 274 6.90 -0.28 -4.28
CA ASN A 274 7.03 -1.03 -5.52
C ASN A 274 8.25 -0.57 -6.34
N VAL A 275 8.35 0.75 -6.60
CA VAL A 275 9.50 1.30 -7.33
C VAL A 275 10.77 1.01 -6.54
N GLY A 276 10.78 1.29 -5.24
CA GLY A 276 11.93 1.05 -4.36
C GLY A 276 12.42 -0.40 -4.36
N MET A 277 11.52 -1.39 -4.38
CA MET A 277 11.95 -2.80 -4.48
C MET A 277 12.48 -3.16 -5.88
N THR A 278 11.92 -2.58 -6.95
CA THR A 278 12.40 -2.86 -8.32
C THR A 278 13.81 -2.33 -8.58
N ILE A 279 14.18 -1.19 -8.00
CA ILE A 279 15.54 -0.64 -8.07
C ILE A 279 16.43 -1.08 -6.90
N GLY A 280 15.93 -1.94 -6.01
CA GLY A 280 16.67 -2.50 -4.88
C GLY A 280 17.04 -1.53 -3.77
N LEU A 281 16.26 -0.47 -3.55
CA LEU A 281 16.37 0.45 -2.40
C LEU A 281 15.61 -0.07 -1.16
N VAL A 282 14.56 -0.86 -1.36
CA VAL A 282 13.66 -1.37 -0.31
C VAL A 282 13.53 -2.89 -0.45
N PRO A 283 13.35 -3.66 0.64
CA PRO A 283 13.14 -5.11 0.54
C PRO A 283 11.94 -5.48 -0.34
N VAL A 284 12.04 -6.62 -1.01
CA VAL A 284 10.94 -7.20 -1.80
C VAL A 284 9.79 -7.56 -0.87
N THR A 285 8.70 -6.79 -0.96
CA THR A 285 7.49 -6.99 -0.13
C THR A 285 6.34 -7.66 -0.88
N GLY A 286 6.44 -7.76 -2.21
CA GLY A 286 5.41 -8.30 -3.09
C GLY A 286 4.14 -7.44 -3.08
N LYS A 287 4.33 -6.13 -3.27
CA LYS A 287 3.22 -5.17 -3.29
C LYS A 287 3.03 -4.57 -4.68
N PRO A 288 1.81 -4.60 -5.23
CA PRO A 288 1.53 -4.10 -6.56
C PRO A 288 1.63 -2.58 -6.63
N LEU A 289 1.98 -2.10 -7.82
CA LEU A 289 1.82 -0.71 -8.23
C LEU A 289 0.35 -0.50 -8.66
N LEU A 290 -0.41 0.24 -7.86
CA LEU A 290 -1.87 0.40 -8.01
C LEU A 290 -2.25 0.92 -9.41
N PHE A 291 -3.27 0.36 -10.06
CA PHE A 291 -3.69 0.59 -11.46
C PHE A 291 -2.82 0.00 -12.58
N LEU A 292 -1.56 -0.36 -12.32
CA LEU A 292 -0.67 -0.90 -13.36
C LEU A 292 -0.44 -2.40 -13.19
N SER A 293 -0.09 -2.83 -11.98
CA SER A 293 0.16 -4.24 -11.67
C SER A 293 -1.07 -5.10 -11.85
N TYR A 294 -0.91 -6.28 -12.43
CA TYR A 294 -1.96 -7.28 -12.50
C TYR A 294 -2.32 -7.75 -11.08
N GLY A 295 -3.54 -7.48 -10.63
CA GLY A 295 -4.02 -7.92 -9.33
C GLY A 295 -5.46 -7.52 -9.09
N GLY A 296 -6.38 -8.48 -9.12
CA GLY A 296 -7.82 -8.21 -9.06
C GLY A 296 -8.24 -7.38 -7.85
N SER A 297 -7.83 -7.80 -6.64
CA SER A 297 -8.16 -7.08 -5.40
C SER A 297 -7.51 -5.70 -5.31
N SER A 298 -6.26 -5.57 -5.77
CA SER A 298 -5.55 -4.31 -5.77
C SER A 298 -6.16 -3.30 -6.74
N PHE A 299 -6.55 -3.74 -7.95
CA PHE A 299 -7.30 -2.93 -8.91
C PHE A 299 -8.63 -2.44 -8.31
N LEU A 300 -9.45 -3.35 -7.76
CA LEU A 300 -10.72 -2.98 -7.16
C LEU A 300 -10.55 -2.01 -5.98
N SER A 301 -9.58 -2.28 -5.10
CA SER A 301 -9.22 -1.39 -4.00
C SER A 301 -8.84 0.01 -4.49
N SER A 302 -8.08 0.10 -5.59
CA SER A 302 -7.68 1.38 -6.20
C SER A 302 -8.88 2.16 -6.72
N PHE A 303 -9.80 1.51 -7.43
CA PHE A 303 -11.04 2.12 -7.92
C PHE A 303 -11.97 2.56 -6.78
N ILE A 304 -12.08 1.76 -5.72
CA ILE A 304 -12.84 2.13 -4.52
C ILE A 304 -12.27 3.40 -3.88
N MET A 305 -10.94 3.50 -3.74
CA MET A 305 -10.30 4.70 -3.19
C MET A 305 -10.62 5.93 -4.04
N ILE A 306 -10.57 5.85 -5.37
CA ILE A 306 -10.96 6.96 -6.24
C ILE A 306 -12.45 7.28 -6.11
N GLY A 307 -13.32 6.27 -6.01
CA GLY A 307 -14.74 6.49 -5.76
C GLY A 307 -15.00 7.26 -4.46
N ILE A 308 -14.25 6.97 -3.39
CA ILE A 308 -14.32 7.72 -2.13
C ILE A 308 -13.80 9.15 -2.31
N VAL A 309 -12.71 9.36 -3.04
CA VAL A 309 -12.19 10.71 -3.33
C VAL A 309 -13.24 11.54 -4.07
N GLU A 310 -13.87 10.98 -5.11
CA GLU A 310 -14.91 11.65 -5.88
C GLU A 310 -16.17 11.89 -5.03
N SER A 311 -16.58 10.93 -4.20
CA SER A 311 -17.69 11.12 -3.26
C SER A 311 -17.46 12.33 -2.34
N ILE A 312 -16.26 12.46 -1.77
CA ILE A 312 -15.90 13.62 -0.91
C ILE A 312 -15.94 14.93 -1.68
N LYS A 313 -15.51 14.92 -2.95
CA LYS A 313 -15.50 16.11 -3.81
C LYS A 313 -16.92 16.53 -4.21
N ILE A 314 -17.81 15.58 -4.48
CA ILE A 314 -19.20 15.83 -4.86
C ILE A 314 -20.01 16.35 -3.67
N HIS A 315 -19.84 15.75 -2.49
CA HIS A 315 -20.61 16.08 -1.28
C HIS A 315 -19.87 17.05 -0.33
N ILE A 316 -19.11 17.99 -0.92
CA ILE A 316 -18.22 18.90 -0.18
C ILE A 316 -19.00 19.94 0.63
N GLU A 317 -20.19 20.29 0.17
CA GLU A 317 -21.21 21.11 0.84
C GLU A 317 -21.93 20.27 1.91
#